data_AF-A0A8M1KMS0-F1
#
_entry.id   AF-A0A8M1KMS0-F1
#
_cell.length_a   1.000
_cell.length_b   1.000
_cell.length_c   1.000
_cell.angle_alpha   90.00
_cell.angle_beta   90.00
_cell.angle_gamma   90.00
#
_symmetry.space_group_name_H-M   'P 1'
#
loop_
_entity.id
_entity.type
_entity.pdbx_description
1 polymer ?
#
loop_
_entity_poly.entity_id
_entity_poly.type
_entity_poly.pdbx_seq_one_letter_code
_entity_poly.pdbx_strand_id
1 'polypeptide(L)'
;MFKLIFCLVCASVTVSPSSSCLQCFVDPNDAVRMCWGYIIIEHDVRNIGECMRMVDRIFNHNKTVMDAGRVGRGHDQKLKDIMLAQIMPMVEEFDQKTHDENVYEARLRAAAEHFIAQASQLPRASGCVPPCGFQVEGSVYSCRGCQYESCEYPLDCPGEG
;
A
#
# COMPACT_ATOMS: atom_id res chain seq x y z
N MET A 1 -25.49 -33.18 -38.05
CA MET A 1 -25.67 -32.22 -36.94
C MET A 1 -24.67 -32.56 -35.84
N PHE A 2 -23.51 -31.92 -35.82
CA PHE A 2 -22.51 -32.06 -34.75
C PHE A 2 -22.58 -30.81 -33.87
N LYS A 3 -22.98 -30.96 -32.61
CA LYS A 3 -22.97 -29.87 -31.62
C LYS A 3 -21.66 -29.98 -30.85
N LEU A 4 -20.65 -29.21 -31.24
CA LEU A 4 -19.49 -28.96 -30.38
C LEU A 4 -19.96 -28.07 -29.23
N ILE A 5 -19.95 -28.59 -28.00
CA ILE A 5 -20.12 -27.79 -26.78
C ILE A 5 -18.70 -27.43 -26.33
N PHE A 6 -18.32 -26.17 -26.54
CA PHE A 6 -17.07 -25.62 -26.03
C PHE A 6 -17.33 -25.03 -24.65
N CYS A 7 -17.11 -25.82 -23.59
CA CYS A 7 -17.15 -25.31 -22.22
C CYS A 7 -15.87 -24.52 -21.92
N LEU A 8 -15.91 -23.20 -22.16
CA LEU A 8 -14.93 -22.25 -21.62
C LEU A 8 -15.19 -22.05 -20.13
N VAL A 9 -14.49 -22.82 -19.29
CA VAL A 9 -14.39 -22.52 -17.87
C VAL A 9 -13.36 -21.40 -17.73
N CYS A 10 -13.82 -20.15 -17.70
CA CYS A 10 -12.98 -19.02 -17.32
C CYS A 10 -12.74 -19.09 -15.81
N ALA A 11 -11.59 -19.64 -15.41
CA ALA A 11 -11.06 -19.44 -14.08
C ALA A 11 -10.70 -17.95 -13.95
N SER A 12 -11.63 -17.16 -13.42
CA SER A 12 -11.38 -15.77 -13.05
C SER A 12 -10.39 -15.76 -11.89
N VAL A 13 -9.09 -15.76 -12.20
CA VAL A 13 -8.08 -15.38 -11.21
C VAL A 13 -8.35 -13.91 -10.94
N THR A 14 -9.04 -13.64 -9.84
CA THR A 14 -9.13 -12.30 -9.26
C THR A 14 -7.72 -11.97 -8.79
N VAL A 15 -6.91 -11.45 -9.71
CA VAL A 15 -5.68 -10.75 -9.35
C VAL A 15 -6.16 -9.56 -8.56
N SER A 16 -6.16 -9.68 -7.23
CA SER A 16 -6.34 -8.53 -6.35
C SER A 16 -5.34 -7.49 -6.84
N PRO A 17 -5.80 -6.32 -7.32
CA PRO A 17 -4.87 -5.28 -7.73
C PRO A 17 -3.99 -5.02 -6.52
N SER A 18 -2.68 -5.24 -6.68
CA SER A 18 -1.72 -4.98 -5.63
C SER A 18 -1.88 -3.53 -5.23
N SER A 19 -2.39 -3.30 -4.02
CA SER A 19 -2.71 -1.97 -3.55
C SER A 19 -1.44 -1.20 -3.25
N SER A 20 -1.48 0.11 -3.47
CA SER A 20 -0.45 1.00 -3.00
C SER A 20 -0.48 1.07 -1.46
N CYS A 21 0.68 1.13 -0.78
CA CYS A 21 0.68 1.27 0.69
C CYS A 21 -0.05 2.56 1.10
N LEU A 22 0.04 3.58 0.24
CA LEU A 22 -0.73 4.81 0.34
C LEU A 22 -2.25 4.59 0.13
N GLN A 23 -2.67 3.81 -0.87
CA GLN A 23 -4.07 3.53 -1.24
C GLN A 23 -4.78 2.70 -0.18
N CYS A 24 -4.05 1.99 0.68
CA CYS A 24 -4.68 1.37 1.84
C CYS A 24 -5.31 2.38 2.80
N PHE A 25 -4.85 3.63 2.77
CA PHE A 25 -5.16 4.62 3.79
C PHE A 25 -5.70 5.93 3.24
N VAL A 26 -5.30 6.32 2.02
CA VAL A 26 -5.65 7.57 1.35
C VAL A 26 -6.73 7.34 0.31
N ASP A 27 -7.75 8.22 0.31
CA ASP A 27 -8.82 8.16 -0.68
C ASP A 27 -8.27 8.37 -2.10
N PRO A 28 -8.73 7.59 -3.10
CA PRO A 28 -8.27 7.75 -4.48
C PRO A 28 -8.47 9.17 -5.02
N ASN A 29 -9.53 9.88 -4.63
CA ASN A 29 -9.76 11.25 -5.06
C ASN A 29 -8.76 12.21 -4.44
N ASP A 30 -8.38 12.01 -3.18
CA ASP A 30 -7.36 12.83 -2.54
C ASP A 30 -5.97 12.62 -3.18
N ALA A 31 -5.64 11.39 -3.56
CA ALA A 31 -4.42 11.12 -4.31
C ALA A 31 -4.41 11.82 -5.69
N VAL A 32 -5.55 11.83 -6.39
CA VAL A 32 -5.69 12.54 -7.67
C VAL A 32 -5.62 14.06 -7.46
N ARG A 33 -6.28 14.60 -6.43
CA ARG A 33 -6.24 16.02 -6.06
C ARG A 33 -4.83 16.49 -5.77
N MET A 34 -4.08 15.72 -4.97
CA MET A 34 -2.66 15.97 -4.75
C MET A 34 -1.90 16.08 -6.07
N CYS A 35 -2.15 15.20 -7.05
CA CYS A 35 -1.46 15.21 -8.35
C CYS A 35 -2.00 16.23 -9.37
N TRP A 36 -3.09 16.93 -9.10
CA TRP A 36 -3.73 17.83 -10.06
C TRP A 36 -2.86 19.05 -10.40
N GLY A 37 -2.02 19.50 -9.47
CA GLY A 37 -1.11 20.62 -9.65
C GLY A 37 0.25 20.28 -10.26
N TYR A 38 0.51 19.01 -10.63
CA TYR A 38 1.83 18.57 -11.11
C TYR A 38 2.10 19.04 -12.54
N ILE A 39 3.12 19.88 -12.72
CA ILE A 39 3.60 20.34 -14.02
C ILE A 39 5.03 19.86 -14.31
N ILE A 40 5.26 19.38 -15.52
CA ILE A 40 6.60 19.04 -16.01
C ILE A 40 7.25 20.35 -16.48
N ILE A 41 8.34 20.75 -15.82
CA ILE A 41 8.99 22.07 -16.02
C ILE A 41 9.40 22.28 -17.48
N GLU A 42 9.96 21.25 -18.12
CA GLU A 42 10.52 21.35 -19.47
C GLU A 42 9.47 21.72 -20.53
N HIS A 43 8.20 21.37 -20.29
CA HIS A 43 7.14 21.51 -21.28
C HIS A 43 5.96 22.36 -20.80
N ASP A 44 5.94 22.77 -19.53
CA ASP A 44 4.81 23.43 -18.87
C ASP A 44 3.48 22.66 -19.07
N VAL A 45 3.58 21.32 -19.07
CA VAL A 45 2.44 20.42 -19.27
C VAL A 45 2.05 19.79 -17.95
N ARG A 46 0.77 19.88 -17.61
CA ARG A 46 0.21 19.14 -16.48
C ARG A 46 0.24 17.63 -16.77
N ASN A 47 0.81 16.85 -15.87
CA ASN A 47 0.94 15.40 -16.05
C ASN A 47 0.62 14.60 -14.79
N ILE A 48 -0.69 14.45 -14.53
CA ILE A 48 -1.21 13.66 -13.41
C ILE A 48 -0.70 12.21 -13.47
N GLY A 49 -0.55 11.65 -14.68
CA GLY A 49 -0.06 10.28 -14.88
C GLY A 49 1.35 10.07 -14.35
N GLU A 50 2.28 10.99 -14.64
CA GLU A 50 3.64 10.93 -14.09
C GLU A 50 3.67 11.12 -12.58
N CYS A 51 2.87 12.06 -12.04
CA CYS A 51 2.74 12.21 -10.59
C CYS A 51 2.25 10.91 -9.92
N MET A 52 1.23 10.25 -10.47
CA MET A 52 0.73 8.99 -9.92
C MET A 52 1.73 7.85 -10.02
N ARG A 53 2.53 7.77 -11.10
CA ARG A 53 3.65 6.81 -11.21
C ARG A 53 4.74 7.09 -10.18
N MET A 54 5.02 8.35 -9.91
CA MET A 54 5.97 8.77 -8.87
C MET A 54 5.49 8.36 -7.48
N VAL A 55 4.23 8.62 -7.15
CA VAL A 55 3.58 8.14 -5.91
C VAL A 55 3.70 6.62 -5.81
N ASP A 56 3.38 5.91 -6.88
CA ASP A 56 3.43 4.45 -6.91
C ASP A 56 4.84 3.91 -6.66
N ARG A 57 5.85 4.48 -7.32
CA ARG A 57 7.26 4.13 -7.14
C ARG A 57 7.73 4.38 -5.70
N ILE A 58 7.35 5.52 -5.11
CA ILE A 58 7.83 5.95 -3.79
C ILE A 58 7.17 5.13 -2.67
N PHE A 59 5.89 4.80 -2.78
CA PHE A 59 5.14 4.17 -1.68
C PHE A 59 4.93 2.64 -1.85
N ASN A 60 5.04 2.07 -3.06
CA ASN A 60 4.59 0.68 -3.32
C ASN A 60 5.70 -0.23 -3.77
N HIS A 61 6.52 0.27 -4.68
CA HIS A 61 7.71 -0.42 -5.14
C HIS A 61 8.92 -0.16 -4.24
N ASN A 62 8.74 0.65 -3.20
CA ASN A 62 9.73 0.87 -2.16
C ASN A 62 9.60 -0.17 -1.04
N LYS A 63 10.49 -1.16 -1.07
CA LYS A 63 10.53 -2.24 -0.07
C LYS A 63 10.60 -1.71 1.37
N THR A 64 11.30 -0.60 1.61
CA THR A 64 11.42 -0.03 2.95
C THR A 64 10.08 0.52 3.47
N VAL A 65 9.29 1.17 2.61
CA VAL A 65 7.93 1.61 2.97
C VAL A 65 7.04 0.40 3.27
N MET A 66 7.08 -0.59 2.40
CA MET A 66 6.28 -1.82 2.53
C MET A 66 6.62 -2.58 3.81
N ASP A 67 7.91 -2.76 4.12
CA ASP A 67 8.39 -3.44 5.31
C ASP A 67 8.08 -2.63 6.58
N ALA A 68 8.18 -1.28 6.54
CA ALA A 68 7.80 -0.43 7.65
C ALA A 68 6.31 -0.59 8.02
N GLY A 69 5.43 -0.76 7.02
CA GLY A 69 4.01 -1.03 7.19
C GLY A 69 3.67 -2.41 7.76
N ARG A 70 4.63 -3.35 7.87
CA ARG A 70 4.39 -4.70 8.42
C ARG A 70 4.34 -4.71 9.94
N VAL A 71 3.24 -4.24 10.52
CA VAL A 71 3.04 -4.11 11.98
C VAL A 71 2.17 -5.24 12.54
N GLY A 72 2.22 -5.43 13.86
CA GLY A 72 1.33 -6.38 14.56
C GLY A 72 -0.14 -5.97 14.52
N ARG A 73 -1.00 -6.86 15.01
CA ARG A 73 -2.46 -6.65 15.04
C ARG A 73 -2.85 -5.41 15.85
N GLY A 74 -3.86 -4.67 15.37
CA GLY A 74 -4.44 -3.51 16.07
C GLY A 74 -3.71 -2.18 15.84
N HIS A 75 -2.75 -2.14 14.92
CA HIS A 75 -1.96 -0.95 14.60
C HIS A 75 -2.22 -0.39 13.19
N ASP A 76 -3.15 -0.97 12.43
CA ASP A 76 -3.58 -0.51 11.11
C ASP A 76 -4.17 0.91 11.13
N GLN A 77 -5.01 1.23 12.12
CA GLN A 77 -5.51 2.59 12.28
C GLN A 77 -4.36 3.58 12.56
N LYS A 78 -3.35 3.18 13.33
CA LYS A 78 -2.20 4.04 13.60
C LYS A 78 -1.33 4.25 12.35
N LEU A 79 -1.17 3.22 11.52
CA LEU A 79 -0.54 3.35 10.20
C LEU A 79 -1.30 4.33 9.30
N LYS A 80 -2.64 4.22 9.28
CA LYS A 80 -3.51 5.15 8.56
C LYS A 80 -3.27 6.59 9.01
N ASP A 81 -3.27 6.82 10.32
CA ASP A 81 -3.07 8.16 10.88
C ASP A 81 -1.68 8.72 10.52
N ILE A 82 -0.62 7.90 10.59
CA ILE A 82 0.73 8.30 10.21
C ILE A 82 0.78 8.69 8.73
N MET A 83 0.21 7.86 7.84
CA MET A 83 0.19 8.13 6.40
C MET A 83 -0.59 9.42 6.09
N LEU A 84 -1.80 9.55 6.61
CA LEU A 84 -2.64 10.73 6.39
C LEU A 84 -1.99 12.01 6.90
N ALA A 85 -1.29 11.96 8.03
CA ALA A 85 -0.55 13.11 8.55
C ALA A 85 0.57 13.60 7.60
N GLN A 86 1.10 12.72 6.74
CA GLN A 86 2.08 13.12 5.73
C GLN A 86 1.43 13.57 4.43
N ILE A 87 0.36 12.89 3.99
CA ILE A 87 -0.24 13.10 2.66
C ILE A 87 -1.25 14.24 2.64
N MET A 88 -2.12 14.37 3.64
CA MET A 88 -3.21 15.36 3.61
C MET A 88 -2.71 16.82 3.51
N PRO A 89 -1.62 17.23 4.17
CA PRO A 89 -1.07 18.58 3.96
C PRO A 89 -0.66 18.81 2.50
N MET A 90 -0.09 17.80 1.83
CA MET A 90 0.23 17.91 0.40
C MET A 90 -1.03 18.00 -0.45
N VAL A 91 -2.09 17.24 -0.15
CA VAL A 91 -3.38 17.34 -0.85
C VAL A 91 -3.89 18.78 -0.77
N GLU A 92 -3.96 19.37 0.41
CA GLU A 92 -4.44 20.74 0.63
C GLU A 92 -3.57 21.80 -0.07
N GLU A 93 -2.25 21.62 -0.03
CA GLU A 93 -1.32 22.56 -0.63
C GLU A 93 -1.31 22.48 -2.16
N PHE A 94 -1.49 21.28 -2.73
CA PHE A 94 -1.30 21.01 -4.15
C PHE A 94 -2.59 21.00 -4.98
N ASP A 95 -3.76 20.87 -4.35
CA ASP A 95 -5.09 20.73 -4.98
C ASP A 95 -5.32 21.69 -6.17
N GLN A 96 -4.75 22.91 -6.12
CA GLN A 96 -4.96 23.94 -7.13
C GLN A 96 -3.73 24.83 -7.40
N LYS A 97 -2.58 24.51 -6.81
CA LYS A 97 -1.35 25.27 -6.99
C LYS A 97 -0.44 24.52 -7.96
N THR A 98 -0.14 25.13 -9.09
CA THR A 98 0.82 24.60 -10.06
C THR A 98 2.20 24.59 -9.40
N HIS A 99 2.73 23.39 -9.13
CA HIS A 99 4.08 23.21 -8.60
C HIS A 99 4.88 22.32 -9.54
N ASP A 100 6.18 22.55 -9.59
CA ASP A 100 7.08 21.82 -10.46
C ASP A 100 7.38 20.39 -9.97
N GLU A 101 7.90 19.57 -10.89
CA GLU A 101 8.19 18.15 -10.65
C GLU A 101 9.16 17.88 -9.49
N ASN A 102 10.12 18.78 -9.24
CA ASN A 102 11.13 18.60 -8.20
C ASN A 102 10.51 18.76 -6.81
N VAL A 103 9.58 19.72 -6.66
CA VAL A 103 8.84 19.93 -5.40
C VAL A 103 8.02 18.70 -5.04
N TYR A 104 7.33 18.09 -6.01
CA TYR A 104 6.54 16.88 -5.77
C TYR A 104 7.40 15.68 -5.36
N GLU A 105 8.46 15.37 -6.11
CA GLU A 105 9.29 14.21 -5.80
C GLU A 105 9.94 14.34 -4.42
N ALA A 106 10.51 15.52 -4.12
CA ALA A 106 11.18 15.76 -2.85
C ALA A 106 10.22 15.62 -1.67
N ARG A 107 9.00 16.19 -1.77
CA ARG A 107 8.02 16.11 -0.67
C ARG A 107 7.40 14.72 -0.51
N LEU A 108 7.11 14.02 -1.60
CA LEU A 108 6.63 12.63 -1.54
C LEU A 108 7.69 11.71 -0.91
N ARG A 109 8.97 11.90 -1.23
CA ARG A 109 10.07 11.15 -0.62
C ARG A 109 10.19 11.45 0.87
N ALA A 110 10.14 12.72 1.27
CA ALA A 110 10.15 13.11 2.68
C ALA A 110 8.96 12.50 3.44
N ALA A 111 7.76 12.52 2.85
CA ALA A 111 6.57 11.88 3.41
C ALA A 111 6.78 10.37 3.61
N ALA A 112 7.38 9.67 2.64
CA ALA A 112 7.69 8.25 2.76
C ALA A 112 8.74 7.99 3.86
N GLU A 113 9.77 8.81 3.97
CA GLU A 113 10.80 8.72 5.02
C GLU A 113 10.19 8.93 6.43
N HIS A 114 9.30 9.91 6.58
CA HIS A 114 8.58 10.13 7.82
C HIS A 114 7.62 8.98 8.16
N PHE A 115 6.93 8.43 7.16
CA PHE A 115 6.12 7.23 7.35
C PHE A 115 6.97 6.06 7.83
N ILE A 116 8.11 5.79 7.16
CA ILE A 116 9.05 4.74 7.57
C ILE A 116 9.50 4.94 9.01
N ALA A 117 9.94 6.15 9.36
CA ALA A 117 10.48 6.45 10.68
C ALA A 117 9.45 6.24 11.80
N GLN A 118 8.20 6.65 11.58
CA GLN A 118 7.13 6.54 12.58
C GLN A 118 6.53 5.12 12.62
N ALA A 119 6.23 4.53 11.46
CA ALA A 119 5.71 3.17 11.38
C ALA A 119 6.71 2.15 11.94
N SER A 120 8.02 2.42 11.84
CA SER A 120 9.05 1.58 12.43
C SER A 120 9.06 1.53 13.96
N GLN A 121 8.39 2.47 14.61
CA GLN A 121 8.26 2.50 16.07
C GLN A 121 7.03 1.72 16.56
N LEU A 122 6.16 1.28 15.65
CA LEU A 122 4.99 0.49 16.02
C LEU A 122 5.37 -0.96 16.36
N PRO A 123 4.67 -1.60 17.32
CA PRO A 123 4.93 -3.00 17.66
C PRO A 123 4.82 -3.94 16.46
N ARG A 124 5.78 -4.87 16.36
CA ARG A 124 5.77 -5.97 15.40
C ARG A 124 5.02 -7.16 15.98
N ALA A 125 4.47 -8.00 15.10
CA ALA A 125 3.92 -9.28 15.52
C ALA A 125 4.99 -10.11 16.26
N SER A 126 4.57 -10.98 17.17
CA SER A 126 5.47 -11.91 17.88
C SER A 126 6.17 -12.90 16.94
N GLY A 127 5.74 -12.96 15.69
CA GLY A 127 6.16 -13.93 14.70
C GLY A 127 5.28 -15.18 14.73
N CYS A 128 5.40 -15.98 13.66
CA CYS A 128 4.75 -17.27 13.53
C CYS A 128 5.64 -18.36 14.15
N VAL A 129 5.06 -19.23 14.95
CA VAL A 129 5.74 -20.35 15.62
C VAL A 129 5.35 -21.66 14.92
N PRO A 130 6.25 -22.35 14.20
CA PRO A 130 5.96 -23.62 13.54
C PRO A 130 5.68 -24.76 14.56
N PRO A 131 5.08 -25.89 14.17
CA PRO A 131 4.83 -26.35 12.79
C PRO A 131 3.41 -26.15 12.25
N CYS A 132 2.45 -25.79 13.09
CA CYS A 132 1.01 -25.88 12.80
C CYS A 132 0.21 -24.84 13.62
N GLY A 133 -1.08 -24.75 13.34
CA GLY A 133 -2.05 -24.01 14.12
C GLY A 133 -2.25 -22.55 13.68
N PHE A 134 -3.46 -22.05 13.91
CA PHE A 134 -3.82 -20.66 13.63
C PHE A 134 -3.27 -19.72 14.71
N GLN A 135 -2.53 -18.70 14.27
CA GLN A 135 -1.78 -17.81 15.16
C GLN A 135 -2.11 -16.35 14.87
N VAL A 136 -3.11 -15.85 15.59
CA VAL A 136 -3.60 -14.47 15.48
C VAL A 136 -2.51 -13.45 15.81
N GLU A 137 -1.76 -13.67 16.88
CA GLU A 137 -0.72 -12.75 17.35
C GLU A 137 0.51 -12.72 16.44
N GLY A 138 0.67 -13.74 15.60
CA GLY A 138 1.68 -13.78 14.54
C GLY A 138 1.28 -13.03 13.26
N SER A 139 0.02 -12.58 13.15
CA SER A 139 -0.46 -11.88 11.95
C SER A 139 0.15 -10.49 11.81
N VAL A 140 0.43 -10.12 10.56
CA VAL A 140 1.08 -8.84 10.21
C VAL A 140 0.25 -8.09 9.20
N TYR A 141 0.14 -6.77 9.36
CA TYR A 141 -0.51 -5.95 8.34
C TYR A 141 0.32 -5.96 7.06
N SER A 142 -0.34 -6.03 5.91
CA SER A 142 0.31 -6.04 4.61
C SER A 142 -0.24 -4.93 3.73
N CYS A 143 0.62 -3.97 3.40
CA CYS A 143 0.28 -2.93 2.43
C CYS A 143 -0.01 -3.49 1.02
N ARG A 144 0.46 -4.71 0.70
CA ARG A 144 0.21 -5.35 -0.60
C ARG A 144 -1.27 -5.70 -0.81
N GLY A 145 -1.98 -6.05 0.27
CA GLY A 145 -3.40 -6.44 0.24
C GLY A 145 -4.31 -5.63 1.14
N CYS A 146 -3.80 -4.56 1.76
CA CYS A 146 -4.49 -3.73 2.76
C CYS A 146 -5.22 -4.51 3.87
N GLN A 147 -4.60 -5.60 4.33
CA GLN A 147 -5.21 -6.48 5.33
C GLN A 147 -4.13 -7.18 6.17
N TYR A 148 -4.56 -7.81 7.25
CA TYR A 148 -3.70 -8.67 8.05
C TYR A 148 -3.48 -10.02 7.36
N GLU A 149 -2.22 -10.38 7.13
CA GLU A 149 -1.77 -11.70 6.68
C GLU A 149 -1.55 -12.58 7.92
N SER A 150 -2.28 -13.70 8.01
CA SER A 150 -2.09 -14.70 9.07
C SER A 150 -0.90 -15.61 8.78
N CYS A 151 -0.46 -16.35 9.79
CA CYS A 151 0.51 -17.43 9.61
C CYS A 151 -0.04 -18.53 8.71
N GLU A 152 0.72 -18.93 7.70
CA GLU A 152 0.33 -19.96 6.72
C GLU A 152 0.82 -21.35 7.14
N TYR A 153 0.41 -21.81 8.33
CA TYR A 153 0.70 -23.17 8.78
C TYR A 153 -0.53 -24.07 8.70
N PRO A 154 -0.34 -25.40 8.50
CA PRO A 154 -1.44 -26.37 8.56
C PRO A 154 -2.15 -26.29 9.90
N LEU A 155 -3.47 -26.50 9.92
CA LEU A 155 -4.22 -26.54 11.18
C LEU A 155 -3.94 -27.82 11.98
N ASP A 156 -3.66 -28.94 11.29
CA ASP A 156 -3.37 -30.22 11.92
C ASP A 156 -1.94 -30.25 12.48
N CYS A 157 -1.83 -30.56 13.77
CA CYS A 157 -0.56 -30.59 14.48
C CYS A 157 0.00 -32.01 14.64
N PRO A 158 1.29 -32.24 14.36
CA PRO A 158 1.89 -33.56 14.54
C PRO A 158 1.92 -33.95 16.01
N GLY A 159 1.35 -35.12 16.35
CA GLY A 159 1.37 -35.68 17.71
C GLY A 159 0.04 -35.59 18.46
N GLU A 160 -1.00 -35.00 17.86
CA GLU A 160 -2.38 -35.13 18.34
C GLU A 160 -3.01 -36.37 17.67
N GLY A 161 -2.70 -37.54 18.21
CA GLY A 161 -3.27 -38.84 17.82
C GLY A 161 -3.68 -39.63 19.04
#